data_AF-A0A9R1W9I8-F1
#
_entry.id   AF-A0A9R1W9I8-F1
#
_cell.length_a   1.000
_cell.length_b   1.000
_cell.length_c   1.000
_cell.angle_alpha   90.00
_cell.angle_beta   90.00
_cell.angle_gamma   90.00
#
_symmetry.space_group_name_H-M   'P 1'
#
loop_
_entity.id
_entity.type
_entity.pdbx_description
1 polymer ?
#
loop_
_entity_poly.entity_id
_entity_poly.type
_entity_poly.pdbx_seq_one_letter_code
_entity_poly.pdbx_strand_id
1 'polypeptide(L)'
;MLIDLYTIEFQKRGLPHCHTLLWVNSSSKIRHAEDVDRYITVELPDPVAEPALYRTITACMIHGPCGPLNEKAPCMKDGKCKKHFPKPFLESTFFDSDGYVCYKRSSAAKHITPRGIPIDNV
;
A
#
# COMPACT_ATOMS: atom_id res chain seq x y z
N MET A 1 5.34 24.62 -10.40
CA MET A 1 5.27 24.81 -8.94
C MET A 1 4.32 23.76 -8.41
N LEU A 2 4.82 22.78 -7.66
CA LEU A 2 3.97 22.02 -6.75
C LEU A 2 3.71 22.95 -5.57
N ILE A 3 2.45 23.12 -5.20
CA ILE A 3 2.10 23.61 -3.87
C ILE A 3 1.68 22.35 -3.11
N ASP A 4 2.23 22.17 -1.92
CA ASP A 4 1.90 21.09 -1.02
C ASP A 4 1.38 21.68 0.30
N LEU A 5 0.28 21.12 0.78
CA LEU A 5 -0.21 21.34 2.14
C LEU A 5 -0.21 19.97 2.80
N TYR A 6 0.61 19.78 3.82
CA TYR A 6 0.61 18.56 4.60
C TYR A 6 0.26 18.86 6.06
N THR A 7 -0.44 17.94 6.69
CA THR A 7 -0.73 17.94 8.11
C THR A 7 -0.30 16.59 8.68
N ILE A 8 0.57 16.64 9.69
CA ILE A 8 0.97 15.44 10.42
C ILE A 8 0.04 15.31 11.63
N GLU A 9 -0.72 14.22 11.68
CA GLU A 9 -1.60 13.92 12.80
C GLU A 9 -1.06 12.74 13.60
N PHE A 10 -0.92 12.95 14.91
CA PHE A 10 -0.69 11.88 15.86
C PHE A 10 -2.02 11.24 16.22
N GLN A 11 -2.44 10.24 15.45
CA GLN A 11 -3.60 9.45 15.83
C GLN A 11 -3.30 8.69 17.12
N LYS A 12 -4.26 8.64 18.06
CA LYS A 12 -4.16 8.00 19.39
C LYS A 12 -3.81 6.49 19.37
N ARG A 13 -3.45 5.93 18.21
CA ARG A 13 -3.10 4.52 17.98
C ARG A 13 -1.64 4.29 17.53
N GLY A 14 -0.78 5.30 17.68
CA GLY A 14 0.66 5.08 17.88
C GLY A 14 1.56 5.04 16.64
N LEU A 15 1.06 5.37 15.45
CA LEU A 15 1.91 5.59 14.27
C LEU A 15 1.64 7.00 13.71
N PRO A 16 2.68 7.75 13.32
CA PRO A 16 2.51 9.05 12.68
C PRO A 16 1.75 8.86 11.36
N HIS A 17 0.63 9.57 11.21
CA HIS A 17 -0.15 9.59 9.98
C HIS A 17 0.02 10.97 9.33
N CYS A 18 0.30 10.99 8.04
CA CYS A 18 0.41 12.23 7.28
C CYS A 18 -0.76 12.33 6.31
N HIS A 19 -1.50 13.43 6.40
CA HIS A 19 -2.44 13.85 5.37
C HIS A 19 -1.73 14.86 4.48
N THR A 20 -1.47 14.51 3.22
CA THR A 20 -0.81 15.39 2.24
C THR A 20 -1.78 15.72 1.10
N LEU A 21 -2.01 17.01 0.87
CA LEU A 21 -2.68 17.55 -0.31
C LEU A 21 -1.64 18.13 -1.26
N LEU A 22 -1.66 17.66 -2.50
CA LEU A 22 -0.75 18.09 -3.56
C LEU A 22 -1.55 18.81 -4.65
N TRP A 23 -1.22 20.08 -4.92
CA TRP A 23 -1.72 20.77 -6.10
C TRP A 23 -0.73 20.57 -7.25
N VAL A 24 -1.20 19.82 -8.25
CA VAL A 24 -0.43 19.48 -9.44
C VAL A 24 -0.78 20.41 -10.60
N ASN A 25 0.18 20.62 -11.51
CA ASN A 25 -0.06 21.36 -12.74
C ASN A 25 -0.96 20.56 -13.70
N SER A 26 -1.47 21.22 -14.75
CA SER A 26 -2.36 20.58 -15.74
C SER A 26 -1.75 19.37 -16.45
N SER A 27 -0.42 19.31 -16.58
CA SER A 27 0.30 18.16 -17.17
C SER A 27 0.35 16.94 -16.25
N SER A 28 0.30 17.15 -14.93
CA SER A 28 0.35 16.11 -13.91
C SER A 28 -1.03 15.76 -13.32
N LYS A 29 -2.10 16.31 -13.89
CA LYS A 29 -3.47 16.01 -13.46
C LYS A 29 -3.85 14.58 -13.84
N ILE A 30 -4.31 13.81 -12.86
CA ILE A 30 -4.90 12.48 -13.05
C ILE A 30 -6.20 12.65 -13.84
N ARG A 31 -6.27 12.05 -15.03
CA ARG A 31 -7.44 12.05 -15.92
C ARG A 31 -8.01 10.65 -16.08
N HIS A 32 -7.13 9.65 -16.08
CA HIS A 32 -7.46 8.24 -16.13
C HIS A 32 -6.85 7.51 -14.95
N ALA A 33 -7.36 6.33 -14.63
CA ALA A 33 -6.93 5.59 -13.45
C ALA A 33 -5.45 5.17 -13.54
N GLU A 34 -4.95 4.92 -14.76
CA GLU A 34 -3.55 4.57 -15.00
C GLU A 34 -2.59 5.75 -14.74
N ASP A 35 -3.09 7.00 -14.74
CA ASP A 35 -2.26 8.15 -14.36
C ASP A 35 -1.88 8.09 -12.87
N VAL A 36 -2.65 7.38 -12.03
CA VAL A 36 -2.36 7.21 -10.60
C VAL A 36 -1.05 6.45 -10.40
N ASP A 37 -0.76 5.47 -11.26
CA ASP A 37 0.41 4.58 -11.15
C ASP A 37 1.74 5.34 -11.29
N ARG A 38 1.72 6.57 -11.83
CA ARG A 38 2.89 7.45 -11.89
C ARG A 38 3.28 8.03 -10.53
N TYR A 39 2.37 8.02 -9.57
CA TYR A 39 2.52 8.68 -8.28
C TYR A 39 2.42 7.72 -7.10
N ILE A 40 1.58 6.69 -7.23
CA ILE A 40 1.30 5.73 -6.16
C ILE A 40 1.41 4.33 -6.75
N THR A 41 2.19 3.47 -6.07
CA THR A 41 2.28 2.05 -6.38
C THR A 41 2.08 1.24 -5.10
N VAL A 42 1.46 0.08 -5.24
CA VAL A 42 1.39 -0.95 -4.19
C VAL A 42 2.42 -2.07 -4.42
N GLU A 43 3.20 -1.97 -5.49
CA GLU A 43 4.29 -2.91 -5.77
C GLU A 43 5.45 -2.74 -4.79
N LEU A 44 6.10 -3.84 -4.44
CA LEU A 44 7.35 -3.78 -3.69
C LEU A 44 8.44 -3.06 -4.51
N PRO A 45 9.24 -2.18 -3.89
CA PRO A 45 10.39 -1.56 -4.55
C PRO A 45 11.40 -2.60 -5.04
N ASP A 46 12.22 -2.24 -6.03
CA ASP A 46 13.28 -3.14 -6.47
C ASP A 46 14.39 -3.24 -5.39
N PRO A 47 14.74 -4.45 -4.90
CA PRO A 47 15.72 -4.59 -3.82
C PRO A 47 17.16 -4.27 -4.25
N VAL A 48 17.46 -4.22 -5.55
CA VAL A 48 18.76 -3.90 -6.13
C VAL A 48 18.85 -2.42 -6.50
N ALA A 49 17.84 -1.89 -7.20
CA ALA A 49 17.82 -0.49 -7.63
C ALA A 49 17.42 0.46 -6.50
N GLU A 50 16.55 0.03 -5.56
CA GLU A 50 16.00 0.86 -4.48
C GLU A 50 16.14 0.19 -3.09
N PRO A 51 17.35 -0.24 -2.68
CA PRO A 51 17.55 -1.09 -1.50
C PRO A 51 17.09 -0.44 -0.19
N ALA A 52 17.23 0.89 -0.06
CA ALA A 52 16.81 1.60 1.15
C ALA A 52 15.28 1.69 1.26
N LEU A 53 14.59 1.98 0.15
CA LEU A 53 13.14 2.01 0.10
C LEU A 53 12.58 0.61 0.35
N TYR A 54 13.12 -0.39 -0.33
CA TYR A 54 12.76 -1.79 -0.13
C TYR A 54 12.84 -2.22 1.35
N ARG A 55 13.96 -1.93 2.03
CA ARG A 55 14.12 -2.24 3.46
C ARG A 55 13.09 -1.53 4.32
N THR A 56 12.78 -0.28 4.01
CA THR A 56 11.81 0.52 4.77
C THR A 56 10.40 -0.03 4.61
N ILE A 57 9.98 -0.30 3.37
CA ILE A 57 8.66 -0.85 3.06
C ILE A 57 8.49 -2.23 3.69
N THR A 58 9.47 -3.14 3.50
CA THR A 58 9.40 -4.51 4.03
C THR A 58 9.41 -4.58 5.56
N ALA A 59 10.04 -3.62 6.24
CA ALA A 59 10.07 -3.56 7.69
C ALA A 59 8.82 -2.90 8.31
N CYS A 60 8.26 -1.88 7.66
CA CYS A 60 7.30 -0.98 8.31
C CYS A 60 5.90 -0.98 7.70
N MET A 61 5.76 -1.34 6.42
CA MET A 61 4.50 -1.14 5.67
C MET A 61 3.80 -2.45 5.30
N ILE A 62 4.43 -3.59 5.55
CA ILE A 62 3.82 -4.90 5.30
C ILE A 62 2.77 -5.23 6.35
N HIS A 63 1.61 -5.67 5.87
CA HIS A 63 0.62 -6.27 6.76
C HIS A 63 1.18 -7.56 7.36
N GLY A 64 1.28 -7.60 8.68
CA GLY A 64 1.78 -8.79 9.39
C GLY A 64 0.93 -10.03 9.09
N PRO A 65 1.47 -11.23 9.37
CA PRO A 65 0.73 -12.48 9.20
C PRO A 65 -0.61 -12.40 9.94
N CYS A 66 -1.67 -12.78 9.24
CA CYS A 66 -3.03 -12.90 9.75
C CYS A 66 -3.75 -14.05 9.04
N GLY A 67 -5.03 -14.25 9.34
CA GLY A 67 -5.78 -15.36 8.77
C GLY A 67 -5.25 -16.70 9.29
N PRO A 68 -5.16 -17.74 8.44
CA PRO A 68 -4.63 -19.05 8.82
C PRO A 68 -3.18 -19.01 9.34
N LEU A 69 -2.40 -18.00 8.95
CA LEU A 69 -1.02 -17.85 9.40
C LEU A 69 -0.92 -17.28 10.83
N ASN A 70 -1.97 -16.58 11.30
CA ASN A 70 -2.04 -16.04 12.65
C ASN A 70 -3.48 -15.60 12.99
N GLU A 71 -4.27 -16.51 13.53
CA GLU A 71 -5.66 -16.25 13.92
C GLU A 71 -5.78 -15.28 15.11
N LYS A 72 -4.70 -15.14 15.89
CA LYS A 72 -4.62 -14.25 17.06
C LYS A 72 -4.19 -12.83 16.71
N ALA A 73 -3.97 -12.53 15.42
CA ALA A 73 -3.56 -11.19 15.00
C ALA A 73 -4.63 -10.15 15.39
N PRO A 74 -4.26 -8.93 15.85
CA PRO A 74 -5.23 -7.91 16.28
C PRO A 74 -6.23 -7.49 15.20
N CYS A 75 -5.89 -7.69 13.93
CA CYS A 75 -6.76 -7.42 12.78
C CYS A 75 -7.87 -8.47 12.60
N MET A 76 -7.76 -9.65 13.21
CA MET A 76 -8.72 -10.74 13.07
C MET A 76 -10.01 -10.47 13.84
N LYS A 77 -11.15 -10.85 13.25
CA LYS A 77 -12.46 -10.94 13.89
C LYS A 77 -13.34 -11.88 13.09
N ASP A 78 -14.09 -12.72 13.80
CA ASP A 78 -15.01 -13.68 13.21
C ASP A 78 -14.34 -14.54 12.12
N GLY A 79 -13.09 -14.96 12.38
CA GLY A 79 -12.28 -15.77 11.47
C GLY A 79 -11.72 -15.04 10.24
N LYS A 80 -11.96 -13.72 10.11
CA LYS A 80 -11.53 -12.92 8.95
C LYS A 80 -10.69 -11.72 9.36
N CYS A 81 -9.76 -11.31 8.51
CA CYS A 81 -9.04 -10.05 8.71
C CYS A 81 -10.00 -8.87 8.45
N LYS A 82 -10.23 -8.01 9.44
CA LYS A 82 -11.06 -6.78 9.32
C LYS A 82 -10.52 -5.79 8.28
N LYS A 83 -9.27 -5.95 7.87
CA LYS A 83 -8.61 -5.12 6.84
C LYS A 83 -8.65 -5.79 5.45
N HIS A 84 -9.26 -6.97 5.36
CA HIS A 84 -9.47 -7.74 4.13
C HIS A 84 -8.15 -8.14 3.44
N PHE A 85 -7.18 -8.62 4.22
CA PHE A 85 -5.96 -9.24 3.68
C PHE A 85 -6.12 -10.76 3.51
N PRO A 86 -5.44 -11.37 2.51
CA PRO A 86 -4.67 -10.68 1.45
C PRO A 86 -5.61 -9.95 0.47
N LYS A 87 -5.13 -8.84 -0.12
CA LYS A 87 -5.88 -8.11 -1.15
C LYS A 87 -5.79 -8.85 -2.49
N PRO A 88 -6.86 -8.82 -3.32
CA PRO A 88 -6.83 -9.46 -4.62
C PRO A 88 -5.77 -8.82 -5.52
N PHE A 89 -5.16 -9.64 -6.39
CA PHE A 89 -4.32 -9.14 -7.48
C PHE A 89 -5.19 -8.49 -8.55
N LEU A 90 -4.70 -7.39 -9.11
CA LEU A 90 -5.38 -6.58 -10.12
C LEU A 90 -4.39 -6.22 -11.21
N GLU A 91 -4.74 -6.48 -12.47
CA GLU A 91 -3.84 -6.22 -13.61
C GLU A 91 -3.69 -4.74 -13.95
N SER A 92 -4.66 -3.91 -13.55
CA SER A 92 -4.69 -2.47 -13.82
C SER A 92 -5.35 -1.70 -12.68
N THR A 93 -5.00 -0.43 -12.57
CA THR A 93 -5.63 0.51 -11.66
C THR A 93 -6.95 1.01 -12.25
N PHE A 94 -8.02 1.06 -11.45
CA PHE A 94 -9.32 1.58 -11.87
C PHE A 94 -10.02 2.34 -10.74
N PHE A 95 -11.04 3.13 -11.06
CA PHE A 95 -11.93 3.73 -10.07
C PHE A 95 -13.19 2.86 -9.92
N ASP A 96 -13.57 2.54 -8.67
CA ASP A 96 -14.82 1.83 -8.41
C ASP A 96 -16.05 2.76 -8.56
N SER A 97 -17.24 2.21 -8.32
CA SER A 97 -18.51 2.97 -8.43
C SER A 97 -18.62 4.15 -7.48
N ASP A 98 -17.85 4.12 -6.38
CA ASP A 98 -17.83 5.17 -5.35
C ASP A 98 -16.67 6.16 -5.59
N GLY A 99 -15.89 5.96 -6.65
CA GLY A 99 -14.76 6.79 -7.03
C GLY A 99 -13.46 6.49 -6.26
N TYR A 100 -13.39 5.39 -5.51
CA TYR A 100 -12.16 4.96 -4.87
C TYR A 100 -11.21 4.30 -5.87
N VAL A 101 -9.91 4.52 -5.65
CA VAL A 101 -8.86 3.88 -6.45
C VAL A 101 -8.68 2.43 -6.03
N CYS A 102 -8.86 1.52 -6.97
CA CYS A 102 -8.43 0.13 -6.89
C CYS A 102 -7.10 -0.01 -7.62
N TYR A 103 -5.99 -0.13 -6.89
CA TYR A 103 -4.64 -0.14 -7.46
C TYR A 103 -4.30 -1.46 -8.16
N LYS A 104 -3.56 -1.37 -9.26
CA LYS A 104 -2.84 -2.48 -9.87
C LYS A 104 -1.96 -3.17 -8.83
N ARG A 105 -2.06 -4.49 -8.75
CA ARG A 105 -1.30 -5.34 -7.82
C ARG A 105 -0.94 -6.63 -8.53
N SER A 106 0.32 -6.78 -8.92
CA SER A 106 0.87 -7.94 -9.61
C SER A 106 1.10 -9.11 -8.65
N SER A 107 0.97 -10.34 -9.15
CA SER A 107 1.34 -11.55 -8.42
C SER A 107 2.82 -11.95 -8.61
N ALA A 108 3.57 -11.17 -9.40
CA ALA A 108 4.95 -11.49 -9.76
C ALA A 108 5.95 -11.21 -8.63
N ALA A 109 5.74 -10.13 -7.88
CA ALA A 109 6.59 -9.77 -6.74
C ALA A 109 6.21 -10.62 -5.52
N LYS A 110 7.16 -11.44 -5.05
CA LYS A 110 7.02 -12.22 -3.81
C LYS A 110 8.27 -12.03 -2.96
N HIS A 111 8.10 -11.46 -1.78
CA HIS A 111 9.16 -11.43 -0.78
C HIS A 111 8.95 -12.57 0.21
N ILE A 112 10.05 -13.13 0.74
CA ILE A 112 9.98 -14.09 1.83
C ILE A 112 10.65 -13.45 3.04
N THR A 113 9.89 -13.32 4.14
CA THR A 113 10.45 -12.83 5.40
C THR A 113 11.62 -13.70 5.86
N PRO A 114 12.49 -13.20 6.77
CA PRO A 114 13.45 -14.05 7.48
C PRO A 114 12.84 -15.26 8.20
N ARG A 115 11.51 -15.27 8.44
CA ARG A 115 10.77 -16.38 9.07
C ARG A 115 10.14 -17.34 8.05
N GLY A 116 10.48 -17.21 6.77
CA GLY A 116 9.96 -18.09 5.70
C GLY A 116 8.52 -17.79 5.26
N ILE A 117 7.89 -16.74 5.78
CA ILE A 117 6.52 -16.36 5.42
C ILE A 117 6.55 -15.56 4.11
N PRO A 118 5.82 -15.98 3.07
CA PRO A 118 5.62 -15.19 1.86
C PRO A 118 4.84 -13.91 2.19
N ILE A 119 5.38 -12.79 1.76
CA ILE A 119 4.76 -11.47 1.77
C ILE A 119 4.46 -11.12 0.31
N ASP A 120 3.23 -10.67 0.07
CA ASP A 120 2.81 -10.10 -1.19
C ASP A 120 2.98 -8.57 -1.19
N ASN A 121 2.56 -7.93 -2.26
CA ASN A 121 2.57 -6.47 -2.42
C ASN A 121 1.84 -5.72 -1.28
N VAL A 122 2.17 -4.45 -1.12
CA VAL A 122 1.73 -3.61 0.03
C VAL A 122 0.22 -3.36 -0.02
#